data_AF-A0A2V9K2W6-F1
#
_entry.id   AF-A0A2V9K2W6-F1
#
_cell.length_a   1.000
_cell.length_b   1.000
_cell.length_c   1.000
_cell.angle_alpha   90.00
_cell.angle_beta   90.00
_cell.angle_gamma   90.00
#
_symmetry.space_group_name_H-M   'P 1'
#
loop_
_entity.id
_entity.type
_entity.pdbx_description
1 polymer ?
#
loop_
_entity_poly.entity_id
_entity_poly.type
_entity_poly.pdbx_seq_one_letter_code
_entity_poly.pdbx_strand_id
1 'polypeptide(L)'
;MLLRIVVARPGHHNFRGIINIPELTAKTFCESFLRAHDKARAAFTKDRWKEIWNSHRKELWNALMLWQPTPTFRPPEEIERSVLAETASDLGLEYGNGEPLRLDAVFVSKQQETWSPMLVAIEHENDCREFELEVRKLLSVRCQLKVGITYIFKSTAKRLRNPEYIRHIIGEEWA
;
A
#
# COMPACT_ATOMS: atom_id res chain seq x y z
N MET A 1 -6.63 12.84 -9.71
CA MET A 1 -6.89 11.84 -8.65
C MET A 1 -6.06 12.26 -7.45
N LEU A 2 -6.62 12.30 -6.25
CA LEU A 2 -5.84 12.57 -5.03
C LEU A 2 -5.61 11.23 -4.35
N LEU A 3 -4.42 10.67 -4.52
CA LEU A 3 -3.96 9.57 -3.68
C LEU A 3 -3.91 10.08 -2.24
N ARG A 4 -4.55 9.36 -1.32
CA ARG A 4 -4.42 9.61 0.12
C ARG A 4 -3.88 8.34 0.75
N ILE A 5 -2.58 8.33 1.02
CA ILE A 5 -1.97 7.30 1.86
C ILE A 5 -2.35 7.63 3.30
N VAL A 6 -2.98 6.66 3.97
CA VAL A 6 -3.39 6.76 5.36
C VAL A 6 -2.57 5.73 6.14
N VAL A 7 -1.44 6.21 6.67
CA VAL A 7 -0.98 6.02 8.06
C VAL A 7 0.08 5.00 8.37
N ALA A 8 1.21 5.59 8.74
CA ALA A 8 2.30 5.03 9.51
C ALA A 8 2.07 5.23 11.02
N ARG A 9 1.96 4.13 11.77
CA ARG A 9 2.19 4.13 13.21
C ARG A 9 3.43 3.28 13.48
N PRO A 10 4.43 3.78 14.22
CA PRO A 10 5.53 2.94 14.69
C PRO A 10 4.95 1.75 15.47
N GLY A 11 5.25 0.53 15.04
CA GLY A 11 4.88 -0.66 15.81
C GLY A 11 5.69 -0.77 17.10
N HIS A 12 5.11 -1.51 18.06
CA HIS A 12 5.71 -1.84 19.35
C HIS A 12 7.23 -2.08 19.26
N HIS A 13 8.02 -1.17 19.83
CA HIS A 13 9.48 -1.14 19.77
C HIS A 13 10.19 -2.33 20.44
N ASN A 14 9.45 -3.32 20.95
CA ASN A 14 9.96 -4.43 21.76
C ASN A 14 9.37 -5.80 21.37
N PHE A 15 9.15 -6.06 20.07
CA PHE A 15 8.91 -7.44 19.60
C PHE A 15 10.24 -8.07 19.18
N ARG A 16 10.60 -9.21 19.80
CA ARG A 16 11.85 -9.93 19.48
C ARG A 16 11.90 -10.26 17.98
N GLY A 17 12.97 -9.83 17.32
CA GLY A 17 13.30 -10.20 15.95
C GLY A 17 13.11 -9.12 14.88
N ILE A 18 12.34 -8.04 15.14
CA ILE A 18 12.18 -6.96 14.15
C ILE A 18 13.48 -6.15 14.08
N ILE A 19 14.16 -6.18 12.93
CA ILE A 19 15.25 -5.25 12.63
C ILE A 19 14.60 -3.92 12.28
N ASN A 20 14.79 -2.90 13.12
CA ASN A 20 14.32 -1.56 12.82
C ASN A 20 15.24 -0.94 11.75
N ILE A 21 14.67 -0.51 10.63
CA ILE A 21 15.38 0.18 9.54
C ILE A 21 15.12 1.69 9.69
N PRO A 22 16.07 2.50 10.18
CA PRO A 22 15.83 3.92 10.46
C PRO A 22 15.28 4.71 9.26
N GLU A 23 15.70 4.35 8.05
CA GLU A 23 15.32 5.01 6.81
C GLU A 23 13.93 4.60 6.31
N LEU A 24 13.34 3.53 6.83
CA LEU A 24 11.99 3.07 6.49
C LEU A 24 10.95 3.84 7.32
N THR A 25 10.54 4.98 6.77
CA THR A 25 9.60 5.93 7.37
C THR A 25 8.34 6.05 6.50
N ALA A 26 7.31 6.70 7.04
CA ALA A 26 6.13 7.06 6.26
C ALA A 26 6.50 7.86 5.00
N LYS A 27 7.40 8.82 5.15
CA LYS A 27 7.84 9.72 4.09
C LYS A 27 8.55 8.96 2.97
N THR A 28 9.56 8.15 3.32
CA THR A 28 10.33 7.39 2.32
C THR A 28 9.46 6.36 1.62
N PHE A 29 8.53 5.72 2.33
CA PHE A 29 7.51 4.87 1.71
C PHE A 29 6.65 5.65 0.72
N CYS A 30 6.08 6.80 1.12
CA CYS A 30 5.20 7.60 0.27
C CYS A 30 5.91 8.10 -0.98
N GLU A 31 7.15 8.56 -0.86
CA GLU A 31 7.97 9.02 -1.98
C GLU A 31 8.24 7.87 -2.98
N SER A 32 8.64 6.70 -2.48
CA SER A 32 8.84 5.51 -3.33
C SER A 32 7.54 5.03 -3.98
N PHE A 33 6.45 5.02 -3.23
CA PHE A 33 5.13 4.64 -3.74
C PHE A 33 4.67 5.58 -4.86
N LEU A 34 4.80 6.89 -4.67
CA LEU A 34 4.42 7.89 -5.67
C LEU A 34 5.26 7.76 -6.94
N ARG A 35 6.57 7.56 -6.82
CA ARG A 35 7.44 7.30 -7.98
C ARG A 35 7.03 6.04 -8.74
N ALA A 36 6.79 4.94 -8.02
CA ALA A 36 6.33 3.68 -8.62
C ALA A 36 4.97 3.84 -9.33
N HIS A 37 4.03 4.52 -8.68
CA HIS A 37 2.71 4.80 -9.24
C HIS A 37 2.80 5.69 -10.49
N ASP A 38 3.59 6.77 -10.45
CA ASP A 38 3.75 7.68 -11.59
C ASP A 38 4.47 7.00 -12.76
N LYS A 39 5.49 6.18 -12.48
CA LYS A 39 6.14 5.31 -13.47
C LYS A 39 5.13 4.37 -14.12
N ALA A 40 4.32 3.68 -13.32
CA ALA A 40 3.28 2.80 -13.85
C ALA A 40 2.28 3.59 -14.69
N ARG A 41 1.77 4.72 -14.17
CA ARG A 41 0.83 5.60 -14.89
C ARG A 41 1.37 6.03 -16.25
N ALA A 42 2.66 6.37 -16.36
CA ALA A 42 3.28 6.81 -17.60
C ALA A 42 3.29 5.73 -18.70
N ALA A 43 3.22 4.45 -18.34
CA ALA A 43 3.17 3.34 -19.30
C ALA A 43 1.81 3.21 -20.02
N PHE A 44 0.75 3.83 -19.50
CA PHE A 44 -0.61 3.68 -20.04
C PHE A 44 -1.10 4.92 -20.78
N THR A 45 -1.80 4.69 -21.89
CA THR A 45 -2.62 5.73 -22.52
C THR A 45 -3.75 6.18 -21.58
N LYS A 46 -4.34 7.34 -21.84
CA LYS A 46 -5.46 7.86 -21.04
C LYS A 46 -6.65 6.90 -21.01
N ASP A 47 -6.96 6.26 -22.14
CA ASP A 47 -8.12 5.37 -22.25
C ASP A 47 -7.86 4.03 -21.55
N ARG A 48 -6.66 3.47 -21.71
CA ARG A 48 -6.25 2.25 -21.01
C ARG A 48 -6.21 2.45 -19.50
N TRP A 49 -5.70 3.60 -19.05
CA TRP A 49 -5.73 3.97 -17.62
C TRP A 49 -7.18 4.05 -17.09
N LYS A 50 -8.09 4.63 -17.87
CA LYS A 50 -9.51 4.71 -17.54
C LYS A 50 -10.14 3.32 -17.45
N GLU A 51 -9.76 2.40 -18.33
CA GLU A 51 -10.21 1.00 -18.27
C GLU A 51 -9.74 0.30 -17.00
N ILE A 52 -8.44 0.37 -16.69
CA ILE A 52 -7.85 -0.22 -15.48
C ILE A 52 -8.58 0.28 -14.23
N TRP A 53 -8.78 1.61 -14.16
CA TRP A 53 -9.47 2.27 -13.05
C TRP A 53 -10.95 1.83 -12.91
N ASN A 54 -11.66 1.69 -14.02
CA ASN A 54 -13.09 1.33 -14.02
C ASN A 54 -13.32 -0.18 -14.15
N SER A 55 -12.27 -0.99 -14.03
CA SER A 55 -12.36 -2.44 -14.19
C SER A 55 -13.42 -3.02 -13.26
N HIS A 56 -14.25 -3.90 -13.81
CA HIS A 56 -15.27 -4.59 -13.03
C HIS A 56 -14.59 -5.38 -11.90
N ARG A 57 -15.15 -5.32 -10.69
CA ARG A 57 -14.59 -5.97 -9.48
C ARG A 57 -13.15 -5.59 -9.11
N LYS A 58 -12.62 -4.49 -9.65
CA LYS A 58 -11.28 -3.96 -9.35
C LYS A 58 -10.13 -4.91 -9.74
N GLU A 59 -10.36 -5.89 -10.63
CA GLU A 59 -9.35 -6.92 -10.96
C GLU A 59 -8.08 -6.33 -11.59
N LEU A 60 -8.24 -5.48 -12.62
CA LEU A 60 -7.09 -4.82 -13.27
C LEU A 60 -6.40 -3.81 -12.35
N TRP A 61 -7.19 -3.15 -11.49
CA TRP A 61 -6.65 -2.21 -10.52
C TRP A 61 -5.81 -2.93 -9.46
N ASN A 62 -6.30 -4.04 -8.93
CA ASN A 62 -5.56 -4.85 -7.98
C ASN A 62 -4.32 -5.47 -8.65
N ALA A 63 -4.38 -5.87 -9.92
CA ALA A 63 -3.21 -6.37 -10.66
C ALA A 63 -2.15 -5.28 -10.89
N LEU A 64 -2.56 -4.04 -11.12
CA LEU A 64 -1.67 -2.89 -11.19
C LEU A 64 -0.97 -2.64 -9.84
N MET A 65 -1.72 -2.74 -8.75
CA MET A 65 -1.30 -2.32 -7.41
C MET A 65 -0.54 -3.40 -6.65
N LEU A 66 -1.11 -4.60 -6.58
CA LEU A 66 -0.63 -5.74 -5.81
C LEU A 66 0.14 -6.68 -6.72
N TRP A 67 1.21 -7.28 -6.21
CA TRP A 67 1.90 -8.37 -6.91
C TRP A 67 1.38 -9.71 -6.41
N GLN A 68 0.99 -10.59 -7.33
CA GLN A 68 0.82 -12.00 -7.01
C GLN A 68 1.64 -12.85 -7.99
N PRO A 69 2.47 -13.79 -7.51
CA PRO A 69 3.20 -14.73 -8.35
C PRO A 69 2.30 -15.84 -8.92
N THR A 70 0.98 -15.63 -9.02
CA THR A 70 0.07 -16.59 -9.64
C THR A 70 -0.11 -16.24 -11.12
N PRO A 71 -0.24 -17.24 -12.02
CA PRO A 71 -0.48 -16.99 -13.45
C PRO A 71 -1.73 -16.16 -13.72
N THR A 72 -2.68 -16.15 -12.78
CA THR A 72 -3.98 -15.46 -12.87
C THR A 72 -3.95 -14.00 -12.46
N PHE A 73 -2.86 -13.51 -11.83
CA PHE A 73 -2.76 -12.13 -11.34
C PHE A 73 -1.37 -11.55 -11.66
N ARG A 74 -1.08 -11.43 -12.95
CA ARG A 74 0.10 -10.70 -13.43
C ARG A 74 -0.22 -9.20 -13.51
N PRO A 75 0.78 -8.32 -13.31
CA PRO A 75 0.61 -6.92 -13.63
C PRO A 75 0.19 -6.75 -15.11
N PRO A 76 -0.48 -5.64 -15.46
CA PRO A 76 -0.77 -5.32 -16.85
C PRO A 76 0.50 -5.38 -17.72
N GLU A 77 0.38 -5.84 -18.96
CA GLU A 77 1.51 -6.10 -19.87
C GLU A 77 2.41 -4.87 -20.10
N GLU A 78 1.87 -3.68 -19.88
CA GLU A 78 2.57 -2.41 -20.01
C GLU A 78 3.61 -2.17 -18.88
N ILE A 79 3.57 -2.94 -17.79
CA ILE A 79 4.52 -2.82 -16.67
C ILE A 79 5.07 -4.20 -16.24
N GLU A 80 6.35 -4.22 -15.87
CA GLU A 80 7.02 -5.46 -15.44
C GLU A 80 6.65 -5.87 -14.01
N ARG A 81 6.33 -4.90 -13.15
CA ARG A 81 6.05 -5.08 -11.73
C ARG A 81 4.83 -4.24 -11.33
N SER A 82 4.08 -4.74 -10.36
CA SER A 82 3.02 -3.93 -9.73
C SER A 82 3.62 -2.74 -8.98
N VAL A 83 2.79 -1.74 -8.70
CA VAL A 83 3.21 -0.53 -7.97
C VAL A 83 3.84 -0.87 -6.63
N LEU A 84 3.26 -1.79 -5.85
CA LEU A 84 3.82 -2.14 -4.55
C LEU A 84 5.09 -3.00 -4.66
N ALA A 85 5.22 -3.87 -5.66
CA ALA A 85 6.46 -4.62 -5.88
C ALA A 85 7.62 -3.68 -6.28
N GLU A 86 7.33 -2.69 -7.13
CA GLU A 86 8.31 -1.64 -7.46
C GLU A 86 8.65 -0.80 -6.21
N THR A 87 7.65 -0.44 -5.40
CA THR A 87 7.86 0.29 -4.13
C THR A 87 8.77 -0.47 -3.17
N ALA A 88 8.55 -1.79 -3.00
CA ALA A 88 9.41 -2.63 -2.17
C ALA A 88 10.85 -2.63 -2.70
N SER A 89 11.01 -2.79 -4.01
CA SER A 89 12.31 -2.77 -4.69
C SER A 89 13.05 -1.45 -4.48
N ASP A 90 12.36 -0.32 -4.63
CA ASP A 90 12.89 1.04 -4.40
C ASP A 90 13.38 1.23 -2.95
N LEU A 91 12.69 0.61 -1.98
CA LEU A 91 13.05 0.62 -0.57
C LEU A 91 14.11 -0.43 -0.19
N GLY A 92 14.60 -1.22 -1.16
CA GLY A 92 15.55 -2.29 -0.92
C GLY A 92 14.96 -3.49 -0.16
N LEU A 93 13.63 -3.61 -0.11
CA LEU A 93 12.88 -4.67 0.56
C LEU A 93 12.38 -5.72 -0.44
N GLU A 94 11.88 -6.83 0.07
CA GLU A 94 11.14 -7.81 -0.71
C GLU A 94 9.64 -7.66 -0.51
N TYR A 95 8.90 -7.84 -1.58
CA TYR A 95 7.44 -7.94 -1.54
C TYR A 95 7.04 -9.36 -1.17
N GLY A 96 6.27 -9.53 -0.09
CA GLY A 96 5.63 -10.78 0.27
C GLY A 96 4.19 -10.85 -0.24
N ASN A 97 3.83 -11.96 -0.89
CA ASN A 97 2.44 -12.27 -1.25
C ASN A 97 1.82 -13.32 -0.30
N GLY A 98 0.51 -13.26 -0.08
CA GLY A 98 -0.28 -14.32 0.59
C GLY A 98 0.02 -14.47 2.07
N GLU A 99 -0.16 -13.40 2.84
CA GLU A 99 0.39 -13.22 4.18
C GLU A 99 -0.57 -13.59 5.34
N PRO A 100 -0.06 -13.90 6.55
CA PRO A 100 -0.83 -14.09 7.79
C PRO A 100 -1.73 -12.91 8.23
N LEU A 101 -3.01 -13.18 8.47
CA LEU A 101 -4.07 -12.19 8.77
C LEU A 101 -4.73 -11.60 7.53
N ARG A 102 -4.44 -12.13 6.33
CA ARG A 102 -5.07 -11.72 5.06
C ARG A 102 -4.78 -10.26 4.74
N LEU A 103 -3.53 -9.82 4.91
CA LEU A 103 -3.11 -8.51 4.44
C LEU A 103 -3.00 -8.49 2.91
N ASP A 104 -3.22 -7.32 2.31
CA ASP A 104 -3.09 -7.16 0.86
C ASP A 104 -1.65 -7.26 0.38
N ALA A 105 -0.71 -6.75 1.18
CA ALA A 105 0.71 -6.88 0.92
C ALA A 105 1.55 -6.70 2.18
N VAL A 106 2.76 -7.26 2.17
CA VAL A 106 3.78 -6.99 3.18
C VAL A 106 5.15 -6.81 2.57
N PHE A 107 6.00 -6.02 3.21
CA PHE A 107 7.41 -5.93 2.87
C PHE A 107 8.28 -6.52 3.97
N VAL A 108 9.29 -7.28 3.56
CA VAL A 108 10.26 -7.97 4.42
C VAL A 108 11.69 -7.67 3.99
N SER A 109 12.67 -8.02 4.82
CA SER A 109 14.08 -7.88 4.45
C SER A 109 14.46 -8.94 3.41
N LYS A 110 15.36 -8.60 2.47
CA LYS A 110 15.94 -9.54 1.48
C LYS A 110 16.66 -10.74 2.09
N GLN A 111 17.01 -10.66 3.37
CA GLN A 111 17.71 -11.70 4.09
C GLN A 111 16.75 -12.66 4.82
N GLN A 112 15.44 -12.44 4.71
CA GLN A 112 14.44 -13.23 5.42
C GLN A 112 13.77 -14.25 4.50
N GLU A 113 13.69 -15.50 4.97
CA GLU A 113 13.02 -16.59 4.26
C GLU A 113 11.51 -16.66 4.52
N THR A 114 11.01 -15.89 5.49
CA THR A 114 9.59 -15.91 5.89
C THR A 114 9.02 -14.50 5.98
N TRP A 115 7.69 -14.40 5.98
CA TRP A 115 6.96 -13.13 6.08
C TRP A 115 7.15 -12.41 7.43
N SER A 116 7.62 -13.13 8.45
CA SER A 116 7.80 -12.61 9.80
C SER A 116 9.27 -12.58 10.17
N PRO A 117 9.76 -11.49 10.77
CA PRO A 117 9.03 -10.26 11.09
C PRO A 117 8.78 -9.38 9.86
N MET A 118 7.54 -8.91 9.71
CA MET A 118 7.18 -7.91 8.70
C MET A 118 7.78 -6.55 9.05
N LEU A 119 8.31 -5.87 8.03
CA LEU A 119 8.75 -4.48 8.14
C LEU A 119 7.61 -3.53 7.77
N VAL A 120 6.88 -3.83 6.70
CA VAL A 120 5.72 -3.05 6.27
C VAL A 120 4.50 -3.95 6.16
N ALA A 121 3.37 -3.52 6.73
CA ALA A 121 2.06 -4.14 6.59
C ALA A 121 1.14 -3.21 5.79
N ILE A 122 0.50 -3.70 4.73
CA ILE A 122 -0.21 -2.86 3.77
C ILE A 122 -1.64 -3.36 3.55
N GLU A 123 -2.57 -2.41 3.57
CA GLU A 123 -3.94 -2.56 3.08
C GLU A 123 -4.23 -1.56 1.99
N HIS A 124 -5.03 -1.98 1.03
CA HIS A 124 -5.37 -1.23 -0.15
C HIS A 124 -6.86 -1.39 -0.46
N GLU A 125 -7.62 -0.30 -0.31
CA GLU A 125 -9.05 -0.29 -0.61
C GLU A 125 -9.50 1.05 -1.23
N ASN A 126 -10.21 0.95 -2.34
CA ASN A 126 -10.76 2.06 -3.11
C ASN A 126 -12.10 2.58 -2.53
N ASP A 127 -12.90 1.73 -1.89
CA ASP A 127 -14.13 2.12 -1.18
C ASP A 127 -13.79 2.57 0.25
N CYS A 128 -13.94 3.87 0.50
CA CYS A 128 -13.68 4.46 1.81
C CYS A 128 -14.43 3.82 2.99
N ARG A 129 -15.56 3.14 2.76
CA ARG A 129 -16.32 2.45 3.81
C ARG A 129 -15.69 1.11 4.19
N GLU A 130 -15.21 0.38 3.19
CA GLU A 130 -14.50 -0.89 3.37
C GLU A 130 -13.11 -0.63 3.97
N PHE A 131 -12.47 0.47 3.57
CA PHE A 131 -11.15 0.86 4.07
C PHE A 131 -11.08 1.03 5.59
N GLU A 132 -12.16 1.46 6.27
CA GLU A 132 -12.16 1.55 7.74
C GLU A 132 -11.96 0.16 8.40
N LEU A 133 -12.53 -0.89 7.81
CA LEU A 133 -12.37 -2.26 8.30
C LEU A 133 -10.92 -2.72 8.10
N GLU A 134 -10.32 -2.39 6.96
CA GLU A 134 -8.92 -2.73 6.67
C GLU A 134 -7.94 -2.01 7.60
N VAL A 135 -8.22 -0.75 7.96
CA VAL A 135 -7.43 -0.04 8.97
C VAL A 135 -7.47 -0.75 10.33
N ARG A 136 -8.63 -1.25 10.78
CA ARG A 136 -8.72 -2.00 12.04
C ARG A 136 -7.87 -3.26 12.02
N LYS A 137 -7.82 -3.95 10.88
CA LYS A 137 -6.96 -5.11 10.64
C LYS A 137 -5.47 -4.71 10.74
N LEU A 138 -5.04 -3.65 10.04
CA LEU A 138 -3.67 -3.12 10.13
C LEU A 138 -3.26 -2.79 11.55
N LEU A 139 -4.15 -2.18 12.35
CA LEU A 139 -3.85 -1.81 13.73
C LEU A 139 -3.51 -3.02 14.62
N SER A 140 -3.98 -4.22 14.28
CA SER A 140 -3.67 -5.46 15.00
C SER A 140 -2.29 -6.05 14.66
N VAL A 141 -1.67 -5.62 13.55
CA VAL A 141 -0.41 -6.17 13.03
C VAL A 141 0.79 -5.61 13.79
N ARG A 142 1.79 -6.45 14.04
CA ARG A 142 3.08 -6.03 14.60
C ARG A 142 4.12 -5.96 13.49
N CYS A 143 4.51 -4.74 13.12
CA CYS A 143 5.47 -4.42 12.07
C CYS A 143 6.04 -3.02 12.32
N GLN A 144 7.14 -2.66 11.68
CA GLN A 144 7.72 -1.32 11.81
C GLN A 144 6.79 -0.24 11.24
N LEU A 145 6.24 -0.47 10.05
CA LEU A 145 5.38 0.45 9.33
C LEU A 145 4.05 -0.21 8.97
N LYS A 146 2.94 0.46 9.25
CA LYS A 146 1.62 0.14 8.72
C LYS A 146 1.32 1.12 7.60
N VAL A 147 0.60 0.69 6.57
CA VAL A 147 0.23 1.56 5.45
C VAL A 147 -1.16 1.18 4.97
N GLY A 148 -2.12 2.09 5.10
CA GLY A 148 -3.37 2.01 4.38
C GLY A 148 -3.32 2.86 3.10
N ILE A 149 -3.76 2.33 1.97
CA ILE A 149 -3.80 3.02 0.68
C ILE A 149 -5.25 3.14 0.22
N THR A 150 -5.72 4.36 0.02
CA THR A 150 -7.07 4.63 -0.49
C THR A 150 -7.10 5.83 -1.44
N TYR A 151 -8.15 5.91 -2.25
CA TYR A 151 -8.27 6.90 -3.32
C TYR A 151 -9.58 7.67 -3.15
N ILE A 152 -9.47 8.98 -2.91
CA ILE A 152 -10.63 9.82 -2.67
C ILE A 152 -10.83 10.78 -3.85
N PHE A 153 -12.00 10.71 -4.48
CA PHE A 153 -12.41 11.71 -5.46
C PHE A 153 -12.74 13.05 -4.77
N LYS A 154 -12.49 14.18 -5.46
CA LYS A 154 -12.87 15.52 -4.96
C LYS A 154 -14.37 15.62 -4.62
N SER A 155 -15.25 14.87 -5.29
CA SER A 155 -16.69 14.82 -5.03
C SER A 155 -17.03 14.00 -3.77
N THR A 156 -16.33 12.89 -3.53
CA THR A 156 -16.51 12.02 -2.36
C THR A 156 -15.80 12.56 -1.12
N ALA A 157 -14.78 13.41 -1.28
CA ALA A 157 -14.10 14.10 -0.19
C ALA A 157 -15.06 14.90 0.71
N LYS A 158 -16.17 15.40 0.15
CA LYS A 158 -17.23 16.10 0.90
C LYS A 158 -18.12 15.15 1.73
N ARG A 159 -18.17 13.86 1.39
CA ARG A 159 -19.00 12.83 2.06
C ARG A 159 -18.25 12.06 3.15
N LEU A 160 -16.94 12.20 3.23
CA LEU A 160 -16.16 11.70 4.35
C LEU A 160 -16.54 12.50 5.58
N ARG A 161 -17.35 11.89 6.45
CA ARG A 161 -18.06 12.56 7.55
C ARG A 161 -17.14 13.19 8.59
N ASN A 162 -15.83 12.91 8.57
CA ASN A 162 -14.89 13.56 9.46
C ASN A 162 -13.46 13.60 8.88
N PRO A 163 -13.04 14.72 8.28
CA PRO A 163 -11.66 14.94 7.85
C PRO A 163 -10.63 14.82 9.00
N GLU A 164 -11.05 15.09 10.24
CA GLU A 164 -10.18 14.98 11.43
C GLU A 164 -9.94 13.53 11.83
N TYR A 165 -10.87 12.61 11.55
CA TYR A 165 -10.65 11.17 11.78
C TYR A 165 -9.58 10.62 10.85
N ILE A 166 -9.50 11.13 9.62
CA ILE A 166 -8.41 10.81 8.69
C ILE A 166 -7.09 11.44 9.17
N ARG A 167 -7.13 12.67 9.70
CA ARG A 167 -5.95 13.33 10.31
C ARG A 167 -5.45 12.65 11.58
N HIS A 168 -6.30 12.05 12.39
CA HIS A 168 -5.89 11.37 13.63
C HIS A 168 -5.16 10.04 13.38
N ILE A 169 -5.46 9.40 12.24
CA ILE A 169 -4.72 8.23 11.82
C ILE A 169 -3.40 8.76 11.23
N ILE A 170 -3.40 9.86 10.43
CA ILE A 170 -2.18 10.56 9.93
C ILE A 170 -1.33 10.98 11.13
N GLY A 171 -0.24 10.27 11.41
CA GLY A 171 0.80 10.81 12.29
C GLY A 171 1.17 12.20 11.76
N GLU A 172 0.93 13.23 12.58
CA GLU A 172 1.18 14.62 12.26
C GLU A 172 2.66 14.83 11.89
N GLU A 173 3.02 14.69 10.62
CA GLU A 173 4.25 15.26 10.03
C GLU A 173 4.04 15.60 8.53
N TRP A 174 2.89 16.18 8.21
CA TRP A 174 2.70 16.92 6.96
C TRP A 174 1.98 18.24 7.26
N ALA A 175 2.73 19.16 7.87
CA ALA A 175 2.46 20.59 7.91
C ALA A 175 3.69 21.31 7.35
#